data_AF-A0A5N5TAV2-F1
#
_entry.id   AF-A0A5N5TAV2-F1
#
_cell.length_a   1.000
_cell.length_b   1.000
_cell.length_c   1.000
_cell.angle_alpha   90.00
_cell.angle_beta   90.00
_cell.angle_gamma   90.00
#
_symmetry.space_group_name_H-M   'P 1'
#
loop_
_entity.id
_entity.type
_entity.pdbx_description
1 polymer ?
#
loop_
_entity_poly.entity_id
_entity_poly.type
_entity_poly.pdbx_seq_one_letter_code
_entity_poly.pdbx_strand_id
1 'polypeptide(L)'
;MDITESFECSHFTQLPENLLKKFYVKDITTPRTTAFTFKDDGFFRTLKRKVKPIWEKNGGSAPTVQMKFIIDSLVTAFFIFMFSAARYNNYYFALIA
;
A
#
# COMPACT_ATOMS: atom_id res chain seq x y z
N MET A 1 5.98 19.26 2.48
CA MET A 1 4.84 18.94 1.61
C MET A 1 3.85 18.15 2.44
N ASP A 2 2.57 18.51 2.42
CA ASP A 2 1.51 17.79 3.13
C ASP A 2 1.00 16.62 2.28
N ILE A 3 0.97 15.42 2.85
CA ILE A 3 0.53 14.18 2.19
C ILE A 3 -0.76 13.61 2.81
N THR A 4 -1.46 14.38 3.64
CA THR A 4 -2.64 13.91 4.38
C THR A 4 -3.70 13.31 3.46
N GLU A 5 -3.97 13.94 2.31
CA GLU A 5 -4.97 13.43 1.35
C GLU A 5 -4.54 12.08 0.76
N SER A 6 -3.32 11.99 0.22
CA SER A 6 -2.81 10.73 -0.36
C SER A 6 -2.79 9.62 0.68
N PHE A 7 -2.36 9.94 1.91
CA PHE A 7 -2.37 8.99 3.02
C PHE A 7 -3.78 8.47 3.32
N GLU A 8 -4.77 9.37 3.45
CA GLU A 8 -6.14 9.00 3.77
C GLU A 8 -6.85 8.22 2.65
N CYS A 9 -6.53 8.53 1.39
CA CYS A 9 -7.07 7.84 0.22
C CYS A 9 -6.46 6.45 0.02
N SER A 10 -5.20 6.24 0.40
CA SER A 10 -4.55 4.93 0.29
C SER A 10 -4.90 3.99 1.46
N HIS A 11 -5.22 4.52 2.64
CA HIS A 11 -5.42 3.73 3.85
C HIS A 11 -6.87 3.74 4.32
N PHE A 12 -7.63 2.71 3.93
CA PHE A 12 -9.04 2.54 4.36
C PHE A 12 -9.21 1.90 5.74
N THR A 13 -8.12 1.37 6.32
CA THR A 13 -8.10 0.76 7.66
C THR A 13 -7.69 1.76 8.73
N GLN A 14 -8.03 1.47 9.99
CA GLN A 14 -7.68 2.32 11.14
C GLN A 14 -6.26 2.08 11.67
N LEU A 15 -5.58 1.01 11.21
CA LEU A 15 -4.27 0.61 11.71
C LEU A 15 -3.19 1.68 11.45
N PRO A 16 -3.05 2.23 10.23
CA PRO A 16 -2.07 3.28 9.95
C PRO A 16 -2.33 4.57 10.74
N GLU A 17 -3.60 4.95 10.90
CA GLU A 17 -4.00 6.13 11.67
C GLU A 17 -3.65 5.98 13.16
N ASN A 18 -3.85 4.80 13.73
CA ASN A 18 -3.45 4.51 15.10
C ASN A 18 -1.93 4.48 15.27
N LEU A 19 -1.20 3.99 14.27
CA LEU A 19 0.26 3.97 14.28
C LEU A 19 0.84 5.40 14.25
N LEU A 20 0.26 6.30 13.45
CA LEU A 20 0.71 7.69 13.34
C LEU A 20 0.71 8.44 14.68
N LYS A 21 -0.23 8.11 15.59
CA LYS A 21 -0.29 8.73 16.92
C LYS A 21 1.01 8.56 17.71
N LYS A 22 1.75 7.47 17.50
CA LYS A 22 3.04 7.21 18.15
C LYS A 22 4.17 8.12 17.63
N PHE A 23 4.06 8.57 16.39
CA PHE A 23 5.07 9.40 15.72
C PHE A 23 4.66 10.87 15.67
N TYR A 24 3.68 11.28 16.48
CA TYR A 24 3.27 12.65 16.60
C TYR A 24 4.40 13.50 17.20
N VAL A 25 4.77 14.58 16.51
CA VAL A 25 5.82 15.52 16.95
C VAL A 25 5.21 16.85 17.36
N LYS A 26 4.36 17.42 16.50
CA LYS A 26 3.74 18.74 16.71
C LYS A 26 2.57 18.96 15.76
N ASP A 27 1.76 19.97 16.06
CA ASP A 27 0.74 20.49 15.15
C ASP A 27 1.33 21.30 14.00
N ILE A 28 0.54 21.42 12.92
CA ILE A 28 0.92 22.20 11.75
C ILE A 28 0.82 23.70 12.04
N THR A 29 1.77 24.47 11.52
CA THR A 29 1.75 25.94 11.57
C THR A 29 1.45 26.57 10.21
N THR A 30 1.57 25.78 9.14
CA THR A 30 1.34 26.20 7.75
C THR A 30 -0.06 25.77 7.28
N PRO A 31 -0.71 26.54 6.40
CA PRO A 31 -1.99 26.15 5.83
C PRO A 31 -1.86 24.86 5.00
N ARG A 32 -2.95 24.11 4.92
CA ARG A 32 -3.02 22.84 4.19
C ARG A 32 -2.99 23.09 2.67
N THR A 33 -2.37 22.19 1.91
CA THR A 33 -2.33 22.29 0.44
C THR A 33 -3.69 21.95 -0.20
N THR A 34 -4.53 21.18 0.49
CA THR A 34 -5.78 20.65 -0.05
C THR A 34 -6.99 21.31 0.60
N ALA A 35 -8.08 21.47 -0.17
CA ALA A 35 -9.30 22.13 0.30
C ALA A 35 -10.16 21.24 1.21
N PHE A 36 -9.83 19.95 1.36
CA PHE A 36 -10.62 18.99 2.12
C PHE A 36 -10.39 19.12 3.64
N THR A 37 -11.50 19.08 4.38
CA THR A 37 -11.48 18.98 5.85
C THR A 37 -11.59 17.53 6.29
N PHE A 38 -10.62 17.08 7.09
CA PHE A 38 -10.54 15.72 7.65
C PHE A 38 -11.15 15.59 9.05
N LYS A 39 -12.11 16.47 9.41
CA LYS A 39 -12.89 16.34 10.65
C LYS A 39 -13.71 15.05 10.61
N ASP A 40 -13.96 14.42 11.76
CA ASP A 40 -14.70 13.14 11.80
C ASP A 40 -16.13 13.25 11.27
N ASP A 41 -16.78 14.38 11.53
CA ASP A 41 -18.09 14.80 11.00
C ASP A 41 -18.01 15.53 9.65
N GLY A 42 -16.80 15.66 9.10
CA GLY A 42 -16.56 16.34 7.82
C GLY A 42 -16.95 15.50 6.61
N PHE A 43 -16.99 16.18 5.45
CA PHE A 43 -17.31 15.55 4.16
C PHE A 43 -16.41 14.34 3.85
N PHE A 44 -15.09 14.49 3.96
CA PHE A 44 -14.14 13.45 3.55
C PHE A 44 -14.29 12.18 4.40
N ARG A 45 -14.33 12.31 5.73
CA ARG A 45 -14.49 11.17 6.65
C ARG A 45 -15.85 10.49 6.49
N THR A 46 -16.90 11.27 6.25
CA THR A 46 -18.24 10.74 5.95
C THR A 46 -18.23 9.94 4.65
N LEU A 47 -17.62 10.48 3.58
CA LEU A 47 -17.49 9.79 2.29
C LEU A 47 -16.71 8.48 2.46
N LYS A 48 -15.54 8.53 3.12
CA LYS A 48 -14.71 7.36 3.41
C LYS A 48 -15.48 6.25 4.14
N ARG A 49 -16.28 6.62 5.15
CA ARG A 49 -17.10 5.69 5.94
C ARG A 49 -18.19 5.02 5.10
N LYS A 50 -18.80 5.74 4.15
CA LYS A 50 -19.82 5.22 3.23
C LYS A 50 -19.23 4.33 2.13
N VAL A 51 -18.05 4.68 1.61
CA VAL A 51 -17.37 3.93 0.53
C VAL A 51 -16.74 2.65 1.04
N LYS A 52 -16.19 2.64 2.26
CA LYS A 52 -15.51 1.48 2.87
C LYS A 52 -16.28 0.15 2.73
N PRO A 53 -17.56 0.01 3.11
CA PRO A 53 -18.27 -1.26 2.97
C PRO A 53 -18.47 -1.70 1.51
N ILE A 54 -18.62 -0.75 0.58
CA ILE A 54 -18.75 -1.04 -0.86
C ILE A 54 -17.41 -1.55 -1.39
N TRP A 55 -16.32 -0.91 -0.99
CA TRP A 55 -14.96 -1.30 -1.35
C TRP A 55 -14.59 -2.69 -0.79
N GLU A 56 -14.93 -2.97 0.47
CA GLU A 56 -14.74 -4.29 1.09
C GLU A 56 -15.51 -5.39 0.35
N LYS A 57 -16.77 -5.12 -0.06
CA LYS A 57 -17.58 -6.06 -0.85
C LYS A 57 -16.98 -6.35 -2.23
N ASN A 58 -16.25 -5.41 -2.82
CA ASN A 58 -15.63 -5.54 -4.14
C ASN A 58 -14.20 -6.07 -4.11
N GLY A 59 -13.80 -6.74 -3.02
CA GLY A 59 -12.49 -7.38 -2.90
C GLY A 59 -11.45 -6.55 -2.13
N GLY A 60 -11.78 -5.34 -1.69
CA GLY A 60 -10.94 -4.54 -0.80
C GLY A 60 -9.49 -4.37 -1.29
N SER A 61 -8.53 -4.64 -0.39
CA SER A 61 -7.09 -4.66 -0.71
C SER A 61 -6.60 -6.05 -1.15
N ALA A 62 -7.50 -7.00 -1.44
CA ALA A 62 -7.09 -8.33 -1.84
C ALA A 62 -6.35 -8.28 -3.19
N PRO A 63 -5.24 -9.01 -3.35
CA PRO A 63 -4.51 -9.04 -4.61
C PRO A 63 -5.40 -9.68 -5.69
N THR A 64 -5.43 -9.03 -6.85
CA THR A 64 -6.15 -9.54 -8.02
C THR A 64 -5.53 -10.86 -8.48
N VAL A 65 -6.29 -11.66 -9.25
CA VAL A 65 -5.77 -12.92 -9.82
C VAL A 65 -4.52 -12.65 -10.67
N GLN A 66 -4.49 -11.53 -11.39
CA GLN A 66 -3.32 -11.10 -12.17
C GLN A 66 -2.12 -10.81 -11.27
N MET A 67 -2.31 -10.09 -10.15
CA MET A 67 -1.23 -9.83 -9.19
C MET A 67 -0.68 -11.14 -8.61
N LYS A 68 -1.56 -12.07 -8.22
CA LYS A 68 -1.14 -13.38 -7.72
C LYS A 68 -0.31 -14.14 -8.76
N PHE A 69 -0.77 -14.18 -10.01
CA PHE A 69 -0.05 -14.81 -11.11
C PHE A 69 1.34 -14.18 -11.33
N ILE A 70 1.45 -12.86 -11.30
CA ILE A 70 2.73 -12.16 -11.42
C ILE A 70 3.67 -12.55 -10.27
N ILE A 71 3.19 -12.52 -9.03
CA ILE A 71 3.99 -12.86 -7.85
C ILE A 71 4.47 -14.33 -7.92
N ASP A 72 3.57 -15.26 -8.23
CA ASP A 72 3.89 -16.68 -8.34
C ASP A 72 4.89 -16.95 -9.48
N SER A 73 4.74 -16.24 -10.62
CA SER A 73 5.66 -16.35 -11.75
C SER A 73 7.06 -15.83 -11.41
N LEU A 74 7.14 -14.74 -10.63
CA LEU A 74 8.41 -14.15 -10.22
C LEU A 74 9.15 -15.08 -9.24
N VAL A 75 8.42 -15.66 -8.28
CA VAL A 75 8.98 -16.64 -7.34
C VAL A 75 9.45 -17.90 -8.08
N THR A 76 8.66 -18.39 -9.04
CA THR A 76 9.02 -19.55 -9.85
C THR A 76 10.27 -19.28 -10.69
N ALA A 77 10.36 -18.11 -11.33
CA ALA A 77 11.53 -17.70 -12.09
C ALA A 77 12.78 -17.60 -11.23
N PHE A 78 12.66 -17.01 -10.03
CA PHE A 78 13.74 -16.93 -9.05
C PHE A 78 14.31 -18.32 -8.73
N PHE A 79 13.46 -19.30 -8.42
CA PHE A 79 13.91 -20.67 -8.14
C PHE A 79 14.57 -21.32 -9.36
N ILE A 80 14.00 -21.15 -10.56
CA ILE A 80 14.59 -21.68 -11.80
C ILE A 80 16.00 -21.13 -12.01
N PHE A 81 16.19 -19.82 -11.85
CA PHE A 81 17.51 -19.20 -11.99
C PHE A 81 18.48 -19.64 -10.89
N MET A 82 18.01 -19.76 -9.64
CA MET A 82 18.81 -20.24 -8.52
C MET A 82 19.36 -21.66 -8.76
N PHE A 83 18.50 -22.60 -9.20
CA PHE A 83 18.91 -23.96 -9.52
C PHE A 83 19.85 -24.01 -10.73
N SER A 84 19.58 -23.18 -11.75
CA SER A 84 20.44 -23.06 -12.93
C SER A 84 21.83 -22.55 -12.55
N ALA A 85 21.92 -21.48 -11.74
CA ALA A 85 23.19 -20.94 -11.25
C ALA A 85 24.02 -22.00 -10.51
N ALA A 86 23.38 -22.75 -9.60
CA ALA A 86 24.02 -23.83 -8.85
C ALA A 86 24.51 -24.97 -9.76
N ARG A 87 23.73 -25.33 -10.80
CA ARG A 87 24.07 -26.45 -11.68
C ARG A 87 25.18 -26.12 -12.68
N TYR A 88 25.23 -24.87 -13.15
CA TYR A 88 26.18 -24.43 -14.18
C TYR A 88 27.44 -23.74 -13.63
N ASN A 89 27.57 -23.59 -12.30
CA ASN A 89 28.65 -22.82 -11.64
C ASN A 89 28.87 -21.44 -12.28
N ASN A 90 27.78 -20.87 -12.80
CA ASN A 90 27.82 -19.64 -13.58
C ASN A 90 27.07 -18.57 -12.81
N TYR A 91 27.84 -17.65 -12.20
CA TYR A 91 27.34 -16.60 -11.33
C TYR A 91 26.50 -15.54 -12.04
N TYR A 92 26.50 -15.48 -13.38
CA TYR A 92 25.64 -14.56 -14.12
C TYR A 92 24.14 -14.83 -13.88
N PHE A 93 23.77 -16.10 -13.68
CA PHE A 93 22.37 -16.46 -13.37
C PHE A 93 21.96 -16.07 -11.95
N ALA A 94 22.90 -15.98 -11.01
CA ALA A 94 22.62 -15.51 -9.65
C ALA A 94 22.48 -13.99 -9.56
N LEU A 95 23.04 -13.24 -10.52
CA LEU A 95 23.01 -11.78 -10.53
C LEU A 95 21.73 -11.20 -11.16
N ILE A 96 21.09 -11.96 -12.05
CA ILE A 96 19.86 -11.55 -12.76
C ILE A 96 18.59 -12.07 -12.05
N ALA A 97 18.74 -13.09 -11.19
CA ALA A 97 17.66 -13.63 -10.35
C ALA A 97 17.26 -12.66 -9.25
#